data_AF-A0AAJ0IUS5-F1
#
_entry.id   AF-A0AAJ0IUS5-F1
#
_cell.length_a   1.000
_cell.length_b   1.000
_cell.length_c   1.000
_cell.angle_alpha   90.00
_cell.angle_beta   90.00
_cell.angle_gamma   90.00
#
_symmetry.space_group_name_H-M   'P 1'
#
loop_
_entity.id
_entity.type
_entity.pdbx_description
1 polymer ?
#
loop_
_entity_poly.entity_id
_entity_poly.type
_entity_poly.pdbx_seq_one_letter_code
_entity_poly.pdbx_strand_id
1 'polypeptide(L)'
;YNKTTILELSNPNFGRASQGLLTDATPRTKYMAAADWSVGGFALNFNATRYGSIKRISDPADGSQDQTYDARWLLNLAASQTWNQLTFTVGADNITNQYPTKAQLTTAYDDRAGGLQYSSLSPFGFNGRYWYGRVTYRF
;
A
#
# COMPACT_ATOMS: atom_id res chain seq x y z
N TYR A 1 -7.01 5.96 19.89
CA TYR A 1 -7.35 5.08 18.75
C TYR A 1 -6.31 3.97 18.68
N ASN A 2 -6.74 2.69 18.64
CA ASN A 2 -5.99 1.46 18.92
C ASN A 2 -4.49 1.51 18.54
N LYS A 3 -3.65 1.78 19.53
CA LYS A 3 -2.20 1.57 19.46
C LYS A 3 -1.90 0.27 20.19
N THR A 4 -1.36 -0.71 19.47
CA THR A 4 -0.79 -1.91 20.11
C THR A 4 0.25 -1.45 21.13
N THR A 5 0.08 -1.89 22.36
CA THR A 5 1.00 -1.61 23.47
C THR A 5 1.46 -2.94 24.03
N ILE A 6 2.77 -3.06 24.22
CA ILE A 6 3.38 -4.21 24.88
C ILE A 6 3.31 -3.94 26.37
N LEU A 7 2.60 -4.79 27.11
CA LEU A 7 2.40 -4.64 28.55
C LEU A 7 3.54 -5.27 29.35
N GLU A 8 4.09 -6.38 28.85
CA GLU A 8 5.17 -7.13 29.48
C GLU A 8 6.05 -7.80 28.42
N LEU A 9 7.34 -7.93 28.72
CA LEU A 9 8.32 -8.68 27.94
C LEU A 9 8.86 -9.82 28.79
N SER A 10 8.41 -11.05 28.53
CA SER A 10 8.89 -12.23 29.23
C SER A 10 10.21 -12.79 28.69
N ASN A 11 10.63 -12.33 27.50
CA ASN A 11 11.85 -12.79 26.84
C ASN A 11 12.77 -11.59 26.52
N PRO A 12 13.98 -11.52 27.12
CA PRO A 12 14.93 -10.43 26.85
C PRO A 12 15.43 -10.40 25.40
N ASN A 13 15.30 -11.51 24.65
CA ASN A 13 15.65 -11.56 23.22
C ASN A 13 14.59 -10.92 22.31
N PHE A 14 13.44 -10.50 22.85
CA PHE A 14 12.44 -9.75 22.10
C PHE A 14 12.83 -8.26 22.00
N GLY A 15 13.81 -8.01 21.14
CA GLY A 15 14.43 -6.70 20.95
C GLY A 15 13.51 -5.62 20.36
N ARG A 16 14.02 -4.39 20.36
CA ARG A 16 13.32 -3.17 19.94
C ARG A 16 12.72 -3.25 18.53
N ALA A 17 13.47 -3.81 17.57
CA ALA A 17 12.97 -3.99 16.21
C ALA A 17 11.76 -4.94 16.15
N SER A 18 11.81 -6.07 16.87
CA SER A 18 10.70 -7.04 16.95
C SER A 18 9.45 -6.43 17.60
N GLN A 19 9.63 -5.61 18.63
CA GLN A 19 8.53 -4.84 19.22
C GLN A 19 7.89 -3.90 18.19
N GLY A 20 8.71 -3.18 17.42
CA GLY A 20 8.23 -2.28 16.37
C GLY A 20 7.44 -2.96 15.26
N LEU A 21 7.75 -4.22 14.94
CA LEU A 21 6.95 -5.01 14.00
C LEU A 21 5.51 -5.20 14.50
N LEU A 22 5.31 -5.35 15.81
CA LEU A 22 3.97 -5.49 16.41
C LEU A 22 3.26 -4.13 16.57
N THR A 23 4.02 -3.06 16.82
CA THR A 23 3.43 -1.78 17.23
C THR A 23 3.28 -0.77 16.12
N ASP A 24 4.15 -0.76 15.11
CA ASP A 24 4.30 0.34 14.16
C ASP A 24 4.50 -0.07 12.68
N ALA A 25 4.73 -1.35 12.40
CA ALA A 25 4.95 -1.82 11.02
C ALA A 25 3.67 -1.93 10.17
N THR A 26 2.49 -1.70 10.73
CA THR A 26 1.22 -1.70 9.99
C THR A 26 0.51 -0.34 10.05
N PRO A 27 -0.19 0.08 8.98
CA PRO A 27 -0.88 1.37 8.99
C PRO A 27 -1.98 1.40 10.05
N ARG A 28 -1.95 2.40 10.93
CA ARG A 28 -3.01 2.61 11.94
C ARG A 28 -4.35 3.01 11.34
N THR A 29 -4.32 3.60 10.14
CA THR A 29 -5.51 4.06 9.42
C THR A 29 -5.49 3.53 8.01
N LYS A 30 -6.63 3.03 7.54
CA LYS A 30 -6.88 2.75 6.14
C LYS A 30 -8.23 3.34 5.76
N TYR A 31 -8.24 4.21 4.75
CA TYR A 31 -9.47 4.79 4.23
C TYR A 31 -9.73 4.24 2.84
N MET A 32 -10.97 3.95 2.53
CA MET A 32 -11.39 3.49 1.21
C MET A 32 -12.60 4.30 0.77
N ALA A 33 -12.56 4.78 -0.47
CA ALA A 33 -13.69 5.39 -1.14
C ALA A 33 -13.86 4.72 -2.50
N ALA A 34 -15.11 4.50 -2.91
CA ALA A 34 -15.45 3.94 -4.20
C ALA A 34 -16.60 4.74 -4.80
N ALA A 35 -16.60 4.87 -6.13
CA ALA A 35 -17.68 5.50 -6.86
C ALA A 35 -17.93 4.71 -8.15
N ASP A 36 -19.20 4.48 -8.42
CA ASP A 36 -19.71 3.80 -9.60
C ASP A 36 -20.71 4.70 -10.31
N TRP A 37 -20.51 4.89 -11.61
CA TRP A 37 -21.44 5.64 -12.45
C TRP A 37 -21.77 4.84 -13.70
N SER A 38 -23.03 4.82 -14.11
CA SER A 38 -23.44 4.17 -15.34
C SER A 38 -24.58 4.91 -16.04
N VAL A 39 -24.53 4.95 -17.36
CA VAL A 39 -25.57 5.55 -18.21
C VAL A 39 -25.53 4.94 -19.61
N GLY A 40 -26.66 4.48 -20.13
CA GLY A 40 -26.79 4.08 -21.54
C GLY A 40 -25.78 3.03 -22.04
N GLY A 41 -25.33 2.10 -21.18
CA GLY A 41 -24.32 1.09 -21.51
C GLY A 41 -22.87 1.51 -21.23
N PHE A 42 -22.63 2.78 -20.90
CA PHE A 42 -21.36 3.25 -20.37
C PHE A 42 -21.30 3.06 -18.86
N ALA A 43 -20.13 2.70 -18.33
CA ALA A 43 -19.87 2.64 -16.90
C ALA A 43 -18.47 3.16 -16.56
N LEU A 44 -18.35 3.83 -15.41
CA LEU A 44 -17.10 4.21 -14.75
C LEU A 44 -17.05 3.60 -13.36
N ASN A 45 -15.92 2.99 -13.02
CA ASN A 45 -15.60 2.53 -11.68
C ASN A 45 -14.34 3.23 -11.19
N PHE A 46 -14.42 3.84 -10.01
CA PHE A 46 -13.30 4.51 -9.34
C PHE A 46 -13.10 3.93 -7.94
N ASN A 47 -11.85 3.68 -7.57
CA ASN A 47 -11.44 3.31 -6.21
C ASN A 47 -10.31 4.22 -5.73
N ALA A 48 -10.41 4.70 -4.50
CA ALA A 48 -9.35 5.40 -3.80
C ALA A 48 -9.09 4.72 -2.46
N THR A 49 -7.88 4.19 -2.26
CA THR A 49 -7.46 3.60 -0.99
C THR A 49 -6.29 4.38 -0.40
N ARG A 50 -6.47 4.95 0.80
CA ARG A 50 -5.38 5.58 1.56
C ARG A 50 -4.82 4.62 2.59
N TYR A 51 -3.53 4.31 2.47
CA TYR A 51 -2.76 3.66 3.53
C TYR A 51 -2.10 4.74 4.39
N GLY A 52 -2.29 4.65 5.71
CA GLY A 52 -1.57 5.49 6.68
C GLY A 52 -0.07 5.21 6.69
N SER A 53 0.69 6.10 7.32
CA SER A 53 2.13 5.92 7.51
C SER A 53 2.43 4.70 8.38
N ILE A 54 3.58 4.09 8.13
CA ILE A 54 4.16 3.03 8.96
C ILE A 54 5.55 3.46 9.41
N LYS A 55 6.11 2.77 10.41
CA LYS A 55 7.49 2.99 10.84
C LYS A 55 8.23 1.66 10.95
N ARG A 56 9.42 1.60 10.35
CA ARG A 56 10.40 0.55 10.61
C ARG A 56 11.24 0.97 11.81
N ILE A 57 11.07 0.24 12.90
CA ILE A 57 11.90 0.37 14.10
C ILE A 57 13.11 -0.55 13.95
N SER A 58 14.29 -0.03 14.30
CA SER A 58 15.56 -0.76 14.25
C SER A 58 16.12 -1.04 15.66
N ASP A 59 17.25 -1.74 15.77
CA ASP A 59 17.81 -2.13 17.08
C ASP A 59 18.43 -0.99 17.89
N PRO A 60 19.17 -0.02 17.30
CA PRO A 60 19.80 1.05 18.06
C PRO A 60 18.81 1.80 18.95
N ALA A 61 19.12 1.89 20.24
CA ALA A 61 18.23 2.49 21.24
C ALA A 61 18.02 4.00 21.03
N ASP A 62 18.96 4.66 20.37
CA ASP A 62 18.88 6.07 19.99
C ASP A 62 17.92 6.34 18.81
N GLY A 63 17.40 5.30 18.16
CA GLY A 63 16.48 5.40 17.03
C GLY A 63 17.12 5.95 15.75
N SER A 64 18.46 6.03 15.69
CA SER A 64 19.22 6.56 14.55
C SER A 64 18.94 5.87 13.20
N GLN A 65 18.38 4.65 13.26
CA GLN A 65 18.04 3.83 12.11
C GLN A 65 16.53 3.57 11.97
N ASP A 66 15.70 4.28 12.74
CA ASP A 66 14.25 4.19 12.56
C ASP A 66 13.83 5.01 11.35
N GLN A 67 12.94 4.44 10.53
CA GLN A 67 12.42 5.15 9.37
C GLN A 67 10.90 5.16 9.35
N THR A 68 10.33 6.35 9.14
CA THR A 68 8.89 6.50 8.84
C THR A 68 8.68 6.48 7.33
N TYR A 69 7.71 5.68 6.89
CA TYR A 69 7.24 5.65 5.52
C TYR A 69 5.90 6.36 5.45
N ASP A 70 5.80 7.32 4.53
CA ASP A 70 4.68 8.23 4.46
C ASP A 70 3.40 7.55 4.01
N ALA A 71 2.27 8.15 4.37
CA ALA A 71 0.97 7.72 3.86
C ALA A 71 0.88 7.86 2.33
N ARG A 72 0.07 7.00 1.70
CA ARG A 72 -0.13 6.98 0.24
C ARG A 72 -1.58 6.77 -0.11
N TRP A 73 -2.01 7.43 -1.18
CA TRP A 73 -3.27 7.15 -1.87
C TRP A 73 -2.98 6.29 -3.10
N LEU A 74 -3.70 5.19 -3.24
CA LEU A 74 -3.78 4.43 -4.48
C LEU A 74 -5.11 4.71 -5.15
N LEU A 75 -5.04 5.15 -6.40
CA LEU A 75 -6.19 5.50 -7.21
C LEU A 75 -6.28 4.53 -8.37
N ASN A 76 -7.43 3.86 -8.49
CA ASN A 76 -7.73 2.94 -9.59
C ASN A 76 -8.96 3.46 -10.33
N LEU A 77 -8.96 3.32 -11.65
CA LEU A 77 -10.03 3.80 -12.52
C LEU A 77 -10.25 2.83 -13.68
N ALA A 78 -11.50 2.52 -13.97
CA ALA A 78 -11.89 1.73 -15.14
C ALA A 78 -13.10 2.34 -15.83
N ALA A 79 -13.12 2.27 -17.15
CA ALA A 79 -14.23 2.66 -18.00
C ALA A 79 -14.67 1.47 -18.85
N SER A 80 -15.98 1.27 -18.96
CA SER A 80 -16.58 0.19 -19.72
C SER A 80 -17.66 0.71 -20.68
N GLN A 81 -17.76 0.09 -21.84
CA GLN A 81 -18.83 0.34 -22.81
C GLN A 81 -19.43 -1.00 -23.24
N THR A 82 -20.74 -1.15 -23.04
CA THR A 82 -21.51 -2.29 -23.55
C THR A 82 -22.13 -1.94 -24.90
N TRP A 83 -21.93 -2.81 -25.87
CA TRP A 83 -22.57 -2.78 -27.18
C TRP A 83 -23.10 -4.18 -27.51
N ASN A 84 -24.43 -4.32 -27.54
CA ASN A 84 -25.12 -5.60 -27.67
C ASN A 84 -24.66 -6.61 -26.60
N GLN A 85 -24.14 -7.77 -27.02
CA GLN A 85 -23.65 -8.83 -26.14
C GLN A 85 -22.19 -8.62 -25.68
N LEU A 86 -21.52 -7.59 -26.20
CA LEU A 86 -20.11 -7.32 -25.93
C LEU A 86 -19.96 -6.17 -24.93
N THR A 87 -19.03 -6.31 -23.98
CA THR A 87 -18.60 -5.23 -23.10
C THR A 87 -17.10 -5.07 -23.21
N PHE A 88 -16.67 -3.88 -23.59
CA PHE A 88 -15.26 -3.47 -23.65
C PHE A 88 -14.92 -2.70 -22.39
N THR A 89 -13.76 -2.95 -21.80
CA THR A 89 -13.28 -2.22 -20.62
C THR A 89 -11.81 -1.85 -20.80
N VAL A 90 -11.47 -0.62 -20.42
CA VAL A 90 -10.09 -0.16 -20.26
C VAL A 90 -9.96 0.38 -18.84
N GLY A 91 -8.92 -0.04 -18.13
CA GLY A 91 -8.68 0.42 -16.78
C GLY A 91 -7.22 0.49 -16.44
N ALA A 92 -6.95 1.17 -15.33
CA ALA A 92 -5.65 1.17 -14.70
C ALA A 92 -5.73 1.18 -13.18
N ASP A 93 -4.85 0.40 -12.59
CA ASP A 93 -4.58 0.41 -11.16
C ASP A 93 -3.37 1.29 -10.88
N ASN A 94 -3.42 2.04 -9.77
CA ASN A 94 -2.40 3.00 -9.39
C ASN A 94 -2.13 4.04 -10.50
N ILE A 95 -3.19 4.71 -10.98
CA ILE A 95 -3.14 5.64 -12.14
C ILE A 95 -2.13 6.79 -11.95
N THR A 96 -1.90 7.19 -10.70
CA THR A 96 -0.94 8.23 -10.30
C THR A 96 0.50 7.71 -10.08
N ASN A 97 0.77 6.44 -10.39
CA ASN A 97 2.10 5.80 -10.30
C ASN A 97 2.81 6.00 -8.96
N GLN A 98 2.10 5.73 -7.87
CA GLN A 98 2.59 5.90 -6.51
C GLN A 98 3.48 4.73 -6.10
N TYR A 99 4.53 5.05 -5.35
CA TYR A 99 5.44 4.10 -4.74
C TYR A 99 5.58 4.42 -3.24
N PRO A 100 6.00 3.44 -2.42
CA PRO A 100 6.33 3.70 -1.02
C PRO A 100 7.46 4.73 -0.91
N THR A 101 7.61 5.37 0.25
CA THR A 101 8.84 6.11 0.54
C THR A 101 10.02 5.15 0.39
N LYS A 102 11.07 5.60 -0.29
CA LYS A 102 12.30 4.80 -0.46
C LYS A 102 12.94 4.56 0.90
N ALA A 103 13.49 3.37 1.13
CA ALA A 103 14.25 3.10 2.34
C ALA A 103 15.43 4.10 2.48
N GLN A 104 15.97 4.30 3.67
CA GLN A 104 17.20 5.03 3.90
C GLN A 104 18.38 4.06 3.87
N LEU A 105 19.57 4.54 3.51
CA LEU A 105 20.78 3.69 3.52
C LEU A 105 21.18 3.25 4.94
N THR A 106 20.71 3.96 5.96
CA THR A 106 21.00 3.71 7.37
C THR A 106 20.05 2.72 8.02
N THR A 107 18.95 2.34 7.37
CA THR A 107 17.99 1.39 7.95
C THR A 107 18.52 -0.03 7.78
N ALA A 108 19.03 -0.65 8.85
CA ALA A 108 19.70 -1.96 8.81
C ALA A 108 18.84 -3.12 8.27
N TYR A 109 17.52 -2.91 8.23
CA TYR A 109 16.55 -3.93 7.89
C TYR A 109 15.95 -3.82 6.48
N ASP A 110 16.26 -2.74 5.77
CA ASP A 110 15.80 -2.52 4.42
C ASP A 110 17.03 -2.31 3.54
N ASP A 111 17.27 -3.26 2.62
CA ASP A 111 18.51 -3.33 1.85
C ASP A 111 18.53 -2.34 0.67
N ARG A 112 18.63 -1.05 0.95
CA ARG A 112 18.68 -0.04 -0.13
C ARG A 112 20.01 -0.04 -0.88
N ALA A 113 21.11 -0.34 -0.19
CA ALA A 113 22.45 -0.25 -0.76
C ALA A 113 22.80 -1.46 -1.65
N GLY A 114 22.25 -2.65 -1.35
CA GLY A 114 22.52 -3.90 -2.06
C GLY A 114 21.29 -4.67 -2.57
N GLY A 115 20.07 -4.17 -2.35
CA GLY A 115 18.83 -4.91 -2.61
C GLY A 115 17.60 -4.05 -2.91
N LEU A 116 16.51 -4.25 -2.16
CA LEU A 116 15.19 -3.65 -2.43
C LEU A 116 15.14 -2.15 -2.08
N GLN A 117 14.72 -1.33 -3.05
CA GLN A 117 14.60 0.13 -2.88
C GLN A 117 13.49 0.57 -1.91
N TYR A 118 12.52 -0.31 -1.65
CA TYR A 118 11.34 -0.07 -0.84
C TYR A 118 11.24 -1.13 0.24
N SER A 119 10.74 -0.75 1.41
CA SER A 119 10.58 -1.69 2.52
C SER A 119 9.57 -2.79 2.19
N SER A 120 9.87 -4.02 2.63
CA SER A 120 8.94 -5.14 2.60
C SER A 120 7.71 -4.92 3.47
N LEU A 121 7.78 -3.95 4.40
CA LEU A 121 6.64 -3.54 5.22
C LEU A 121 5.61 -2.68 4.47
N SER A 122 5.88 -2.28 3.22
CA SER A 122 4.93 -1.50 2.43
C SER A 122 3.55 -2.20 2.40
N PRO A 123 2.48 -1.54 2.85
CA PRO A 123 1.17 -2.16 2.99
C PRO A 123 0.44 -2.36 1.65
N PHE A 124 1.02 -1.87 0.55
CA PHE A 124 0.49 -2.02 -0.81
C PHE A 124 1.55 -2.54 -1.80
N GLY A 125 2.68 -3.05 -1.29
CA GLY A 125 3.79 -3.50 -2.12
C GLY A 125 4.54 -2.34 -2.80
N PHE A 126 5.16 -2.62 -3.94
CA PHE A 126 6.01 -1.68 -4.69
C PHE A 126 5.72 -1.67 -6.19
N ASN A 127 4.60 -2.25 -6.61
CA ASN A 127 4.17 -2.23 -8.00
C ASN A 127 3.74 -0.82 -8.40
N GLY A 128 4.26 -0.36 -9.53
CA GLY A 128 3.84 0.90 -10.14
C GLY A 128 2.47 0.79 -10.79
N ARG A 129 2.18 1.72 -11.70
CA ARG A 129 0.94 1.72 -12.47
C ARG A 129 0.81 0.47 -13.36
N TYR A 130 -0.39 -0.09 -13.40
CA TYR A 130 -0.75 -1.22 -14.28
C TYR A 130 -1.96 -0.84 -15.15
N TRP A 131 -1.86 -1.05 -16.46
CA TRP A 131 -2.94 -0.83 -17.42
C TRP A 131 -3.47 -2.17 -17.91
N TYR A 132 -4.79 -2.26 -18.15
CA TYR A 132 -5.42 -3.46 -18.68
C TYR A 132 -6.59 -3.13 -19.61
N GLY A 133 -6.87 -4.10 -20.49
CA GLY A 133 -8.08 -4.16 -21.31
C GLY A 133 -8.83 -5.46 -21.06
N ARG A 134 -10.15 -5.43 -21.17
CA ARG A 134 -11.00 -6.62 -21.04
C ARG A 134 -12.14 -6.58 -22.05
N VAL A 135 -12.42 -7.71 -22.67
CA VAL A 135 -13.60 -7.92 -23.51
C VAL A 135 -14.42 -9.05 -22.89
N THR A 136 -15.71 -8.82 -22.70
CA THR A 136 -16.64 -9.80 -22.14
C THR A 136 -17.80 -9.99 -23.10
N TYR A 137 -18.10 -11.25 -23.42
CA TYR A 137 -19.26 -11.65 -24.22
C TYR A 137 -20.30 -12.33 -23.31
N ARG A 138 -21.57 -11.96 -23.45
CA ARG A 138 -22.70 -12.56 -22.72
C ARG A 138 -23.63 -13.27 -23.72
N PHE A 139 -23.83 -14.58 -23.53
CA PHE A 139 -24.71 -15.43 -24.35
C PHE A 139 -26.07 -15.65 -23.69
#